data_AF-A0A2J7TLE8-F1
#
_entry.id   AF-A0A2J7TLE8-F1
#
_cell.length_a   1.000
_cell.length_b   1.000
_cell.length_c   1.000
_cell.angle_alpha   90.00
_cell.angle_beta   90.00
_cell.angle_gamma   90.00
#
_symmetry.space_group_name_H-M   'P 1'
#
loop_
_entity.id
_entity.type
_entity.pdbx_description
1 polymer ?
#
loop_
_entity_poly.entity_id
_entity_poly.type
_entity_poly.pdbx_seq_one_letter_code
_entity_poly.pdbx_strand_id
1 'polypeptide(L)'
;MLLEMLSLIALALSPNASPDGALSHSSEFIGAIAEGPLQAPFPAATFQPAPRAVSNWRFEAARNLDAPAAQLAKLVATDAPSPRCVKLNNYWCIKKAGWAGEIAADADGHVAFASAAEGAVVAAMLLRRYYLVYNLRSAQAILSRWAPAQCGGGALSRGRGGGLQLGALAPRGIGNTLRARWLAAHRPGSALKKTAKGAGPSAPTPKIRRSIIADRKMRMIEAPEIAVGMGERSGALQQPFKLASLEMPSLSPLLAAPTCVDETARIRQYALRAIEGVVSSPDDDLLLFTAAGDPGANLPLVMQNMAKVEIGPLAARFDLISAAVETEARREARTRGVPSAGAPAEER
;
A
#
# COMPACT_ATOMS: atom_id res chain seq x y z
N MET A 1 -23.49 -26.26 -24.60
CA MET A 1 -22.63 -27.45 -24.48
C MET A 1 -22.30 -28.09 -25.85
N LEU A 2 -22.00 -27.28 -26.87
CA LEU A 2 -21.63 -27.76 -28.22
C LEU A 2 -20.45 -26.96 -28.81
N LEU A 3 -19.73 -26.22 -27.96
CA LEU A 3 -18.52 -25.46 -28.32
C LEU A 3 -17.25 -25.92 -27.59
N GLU A 4 -17.37 -26.87 -26.65
CA GLU A 4 -16.23 -27.47 -25.92
C GLU A 4 -15.52 -28.58 -26.74
N MET A 5 -16.05 -28.95 -27.92
CA MET A 5 -15.53 -30.05 -28.74
C MET A 5 -14.63 -29.60 -29.91
N LEU A 6 -14.50 -28.30 -30.18
CA LEU A 6 -13.69 -27.79 -31.31
C LEU A 6 -12.26 -27.40 -30.93
N SER A 7 -11.91 -27.37 -29.64
CA SER A 7 -10.53 -27.09 -29.19
C SER A 7 -9.65 -28.35 -29.05
N LEU A 8 -10.20 -29.54 -29.26
CA LEU A 8 -9.46 -30.82 -29.22
C LEU A 8 -9.17 -31.43 -30.61
N ILE A 9 -9.60 -30.78 -31.70
CA ILE A 9 -9.40 -31.30 -33.08
C ILE A 9 -8.10 -30.78 -33.74
N ALA A 10 -7.36 -29.85 -33.11
CA ALA A 10 -6.05 -29.43 -33.62
C ALA A 10 -4.89 -30.37 -33.22
N LEU A 11 -5.14 -31.45 -32.46
CA LEU A 11 -4.11 -32.38 -32.01
C LEU A 11 -4.23 -33.81 -32.56
N ALA A 12 -5.14 -34.06 -33.51
CA ALA A 12 -5.43 -35.42 -34.01
C ALA A 12 -5.40 -35.60 -35.54
N LEU A 13 -4.80 -34.67 -36.30
CA LEU A 13 -4.62 -34.81 -37.76
C LEU A 13 -3.19 -34.46 -38.17
N SER A 14 -2.24 -35.36 -37.87
CA SER A 14 -1.02 -35.58 -38.68
C SER A 14 -0.29 -36.86 -38.22
N PRO A 15 -0.74 -38.05 -38.66
CA PRO A 15 0.11 -39.23 -38.65
C PRO A 15 0.91 -39.21 -39.95
N ASN A 16 2.13 -38.66 -39.89
CA ASN A 16 3.21 -38.61 -40.90
C ASN A 16 3.62 -37.19 -41.31
N ALA A 17 4.53 -36.61 -40.52
CA ALA A 17 5.43 -35.58 -41.02
C ALA A 17 6.85 -35.88 -40.47
N SER A 18 7.78 -36.13 -41.40
CA SER A 18 9.21 -36.31 -41.12
C SER A 18 9.83 -35.06 -40.48
N PRO A 19 10.92 -35.18 -39.71
CA PRO A 19 11.34 -34.18 -38.75
C PRO A 19 12.34 -33.16 -39.33
N ASP A 20 11.98 -32.42 -40.39
CA ASP A 20 12.91 -31.40 -40.95
C ASP A 20 12.25 -30.09 -41.46
N GLY A 21 11.00 -29.77 -41.05
CA GLY A 21 10.25 -28.64 -41.64
C GLY A 21 9.54 -27.66 -40.70
N ALA A 22 9.69 -27.74 -39.38
CA ALA A 22 8.80 -27.05 -38.43
C ALA A 22 9.43 -25.88 -37.66
N LEU A 23 10.21 -25.01 -38.32
CA LEU A 23 10.80 -23.81 -37.69
C LEU A 23 10.51 -22.49 -38.43
N SER A 24 9.29 -22.30 -38.96
CA SER A 24 8.96 -21.00 -39.58
C SER A 24 7.57 -20.42 -39.32
N HIS A 25 6.73 -21.03 -38.47
CA HIS A 25 5.40 -20.45 -38.15
C HIS A 25 5.21 -20.01 -36.69
N SER A 26 6.24 -20.06 -35.85
CA SER A 26 6.17 -19.64 -34.44
C SER A 26 6.56 -18.17 -34.20
N SER A 27 7.13 -17.47 -35.18
CA SER A 27 7.56 -16.07 -35.02
C SER A 27 6.43 -15.06 -35.24
N GLU A 28 5.50 -15.33 -36.16
CA GLU A 28 4.42 -14.38 -36.48
C GLU A 28 3.34 -14.33 -35.39
N PHE A 29 3.10 -15.45 -34.69
CA PHE A 29 2.11 -15.50 -33.61
C PHE A 29 2.60 -14.84 -32.31
N ILE A 30 3.91 -14.79 -32.07
CA ILE A 30 4.50 -14.08 -30.92
C ILE A 30 4.60 -12.57 -31.19
N GLY A 31 4.85 -12.16 -32.45
CA GLY A 31 4.86 -10.75 -32.85
C GLY A 31 3.50 -10.06 -32.73
N ALA A 32 2.40 -10.77 -33.01
CA ALA A 32 1.05 -10.19 -32.99
C ALA A 32 0.52 -9.82 -31.57
N ILE A 33 1.14 -10.33 -30.50
CA ILE A 33 0.77 -9.99 -29.11
C ILE A 33 1.50 -8.70 -28.64
N ALA A 34 2.54 -8.26 -29.37
CA ALA A 34 3.40 -7.16 -28.96
C ALA A 34 2.91 -5.76 -29.42
N GLU A 35 2.09 -5.64 -30.47
CA GLU A 35 1.87 -4.32 -31.11
C GLU A 35 0.40 -3.89 -31.35
N GLY A 36 -0.60 -4.63 -30.84
CA GLY A 36 -2.00 -4.21 -30.94
C GLY A 36 -2.58 -3.63 -29.64
N PRO A 37 -3.42 -2.56 -29.67
CA PRO A 37 -4.26 -2.21 -28.53
C PRO A 37 -5.38 -3.25 -28.43
N LEU A 38 -5.09 -4.37 -27.78
CA LEU A 38 -6.08 -5.42 -27.50
C LEU A 38 -6.85 -5.05 -26.24
N GLN A 39 -7.90 -4.24 -26.41
CA GLN A 39 -9.07 -4.31 -25.54
C GLN A 39 -9.77 -5.66 -25.77
N ALA A 40 -9.20 -6.73 -25.23
CA ALA A 40 -9.94 -7.95 -25.00
C ALA A 40 -10.84 -7.74 -23.76
N PRO A 41 -12.07 -8.28 -23.71
CA PRO A 41 -12.97 -8.13 -22.58
C PRO A 41 -12.51 -9.07 -21.48
N PHE A 42 -11.33 -8.81 -20.91
CA PHE A 42 -10.97 -9.46 -19.66
C PHE A 42 -11.97 -8.98 -18.61
N PRO A 43 -12.56 -9.90 -17.82
CA PRO A 43 -13.36 -9.48 -16.69
C PRO A 43 -12.51 -8.55 -15.83
N ALA A 44 -13.13 -7.49 -15.30
CA ALA A 44 -12.45 -6.54 -14.44
C ALA A 44 -11.65 -7.30 -13.36
N ALA A 45 -10.43 -6.84 -13.11
CA ALA A 45 -9.57 -7.46 -12.10
C ALA A 45 -10.28 -7.50 -10.75
N THR A 46 -10.39 -8.68 -10.16
CA THR A 46 -11.05 -8.89 -8.87
C THR A 46 -10.08 -9.48 -7.86
N PHE A 47 -10.12 -8.98 -6.64
CA PHE A 47 -9.34 -9.55 -5.56
C PHE A 47 -10.02 -10.81 -5.02
N GLN A 48 -9.27 -11.89 -4.94
CA GLN A 48 -9.68 -13.19 -4.42
C GLN A 48 -9.07 -13.36 -3.01
N PRO A 49 -9.87 -13.24 -1.92
CA PRO A 49 -9.33 -13.23 -0.56
C PRO A 49 -8.67 -14.54 -0.17
N ALA A 50 -9.25 -15.69 -0.53
CA ALA A 50 -8.75 -17.01 -0.17
C ALA A 50 -7.31 -17.26 -0.70
N PRO A 51 -7.03 -17.08 -2.01
CA PRO A 51 -5.66 -17.18 -2.50
C PRO A 51 -4.82 -15.91 -2.26
N ARG A 52 -5.39 -14.82 -1.71
CA ARG A 52 -4.74 -13.50 -1.59
C ARG A 52 -4.13 -13.05 -2.91
N ALA A 53 -4.94 -12.99 -3.96
CA ALA A 53 -4.47 -12.74 -5.33
C ALA A 53 -5.47 -11.92 -6.14
N VAL A 54 -5.00 -11.19 -7.15
CA VAL A 54 -5.84 -10.53 -8.15
C VAL A 54 -6.08 -11.48 -9.31
N SER A 55 -7.32 -11.61 -9.81
CA SER A 55 -7.69 -12.60 -10.82
C SER A 55 -6.81 -12.60 -12.09
N ASN A 56 -6.26 -11.46 -12.49
CA ASN A 56 -5.40 -11.31 -13.67
C ASN A 56 -3.88 -11.38 -13.37
N TRP A 57 -3.46 -11.69 -12.14
CA TRP A 57 -2.05 -11.54 -11.71
C TRP A 57 -1.06 -12.32 -12.58
N ARG A 58 -1.46 -13.50 -13.10
CA ARG A 58 -0.61 -14.33 -13.97
C ARG A 58 -0.37 -13.66 -15.32
N PHE A 59 -1.39 -13.04 -15.88
CA PHE A 59 -1.28 -12.31 -17.15
C PHE A 59 -0.38 -11.08 -16.98
N GLU A 60 -0.62 -10.30 -15.91
CA GLU A 60 0.21 -9.15 -15.57
C GLU A 60 1.67 -9.57 -15.33
N ALA A 61 1.90 -10.67 -14.60
CA ALA A 61 3.23 -11.21 -14.35
C ALA A 61 3.96 -11.62 -15.64
N ALA A 62 3.29 -12.36 -16.54
CA ALA A 62 3.86 -12.78 -17.81
C ALA A 62 4.25 -11.60 -18.70
N ARG A 63 3.45 -10.53 -18.67
CA ARG A 63 3.69 -9.32 -19.47
C ARG A 63 4.78 -8.44 -18.90
N ASN A 64 4.84 -8.29 -17.57
CA ASN A 64 5.56 -7.20 -16.92
C ASN A 64 6.78 -7.61 -16.08
N LEU A 65 7.01 -8.91 -15.87
CA LEU A 65 8.19 -9.39 -15.16
C LEU A 65 9.33 -9.74 -16.12
N ASP A 66 10.53 -9.41 -15.69
CA ASP A 66 11.78 -9.68 -16.39
C ASP A 66 12.43 -10.91 -15.77
N ALA A 67 12.06 -12.08 -16.29
CA ALA A 67 12.58 -13.37 -15.89
C ALA A 67 12.66 -14.31 -17.11
N PRO A 68 13.52 -15.35 -17.09
CA PRO A 68 13.62 -16.30 -18.19
C PRO A 68 12.27 -16.90 -18.56
N ALA A 69 12.01 -17.08 -19.86
CA ALA A 69 10.72 -17.56 -20.37
C ALA A 69 10.25 -18.87 -19.70
N ALA A 70 11.17 -19.80 -19.41
CA ALA A 70 10.86 -21.03 -18.70
C ALA A 70 10.37 -20.81 -17.26
N GLN A 71 10.89 -19.78 -16.58
CA GLN A 71 10.45 -19.41 -15.22
C GLN A 71 9.08 -18.73 -15.25
N LEU A 72 8.85 -17.83 -16.21
CA LEU A 72 7.54 -17.20 -16.41
C LEU A 72 6.48 -18.23 -16.80
N ALA A 73 6.80 -19.18 -17.69
CA ALA A 73 5.90 -20.26 -18.07
C ALA A 73 5.50 -21.10 -16.85
N LYS A 74 6.45 -21.43 -15.96
CA LYS A 74 6.14 -22.12 -14.70
C LYS A 74 5.24 -21.30 -13.78
N LEU A 75 5.53 -20.00 -13.62
CA LEU A 75 4.75 -19.09 -12.79
C LEU A 75 3.29 -19.00 -13.24
N VAL A 76 3.05 -19.02 -14.56
CA VAL A 76 1.72 -18.95 -15.16
C VAL A 76 1.01 -20.30 -15.14
N ALA A 77 1.70 -21.38 -15.52
CA ALA A 77 1.10 -22.68 -15.76
C ALA A 77 0.85 -23.50 -14.49
N THR A 78 1.58 -23.23 -13.41
CA THR A 78 1.50 -24.00 -12.17
C THR A 78 0.96 -23.16 -11.02
N ASP A 79 0.41 -23.81 -9.99
CA ASP A 79 0.15 -23.18 -8.69
C ASP A 79 1.43 -23.08 -7.84
N ALA A 80 2.60 -22.94 -8.48
CA ALA A 80 3.86 -22.80 -7.78
C ALA A 80 3.84 -21.58 -6.84
N PRO A 81 4.55 -21.68 -5.69
CA PRO A 81 4.70 -20.56 -4.77
C PRO A 81 5.24 -19.33 -5.52
N SER A 82 4.46 -18.26 -5.51
CA SER A 82 4.81 -16.98 -6.12
C SER A 82 4.94 -15.93 -5.02
N PRO A 83 5.87 -14.96 -5.14
CA PRO A 83 5.95 -13.87 -4.18
C PRO A 83 4.60 -13.18 -4.03
N ARG A 84 4.20 -12.91 -2.79
CA ARG A 84 2.88 -12.33 -2.48
C ARG A 84 2.58 -11.09 -3.34
N CYS A 85 3.58 -10.24 -3.51
CA CYS A 85 3.46 -8.94 -4.17
C CYS A 85 3.27 -9.07 -5.70
N VAL A 86 3.74 -10.17 -6.30
CA VAL A 86 3.43 -10.51 -7.70
C VAL A 86 1.94 -10.83 -7.85
N LYS A 87 1.38 -11.62 -6.93
CA LYS A 87 -0.05 -12.01 -6.93
C LYS A 87 -0.99 -10.81 -6.73
N LEU A 88 -0.47 -9.69 -6.22
CA LEU A 88 -1.22 -8.46 -5.95
C LEU A 88 -1.04 -7.39 -7.05
N ASN A 89 -0.35 -7.70 -8.16
CA ASN A 89 0.06 -6.70 -9.16
C ASN A 89 0.83 -5.52 -8.56
N ASN A 90 1.58 -5.77 -7.48
CA ASN A 90 2.21 -4.75 -6.65
C ASN A 90 3.69 -5.07 -6.43
N TYR A 91 4.51 -4.91 -7.46
CA TYR A 91 5.90 -5.37 -7.47
C TYR A 91 6.82 -4.63 -6.48
N TRP A 92 6.36 -3.53 -5.90
CA TRP A 92 7.08 -2.74 -4.87
C TRP A 92 6.49 -2.90 -3.46
N CYS A 93 5.54 -3.82 -3.27
CA CYS A 93 4.89 -4.10 -1.99
C CYS A 93 4.30 -2.85 -1.29
N ILE A 94 3.69 -1.94 -2.05
CA ILE A 94 3.07 -0.70 -1.57
C ILE A 94 1.94 -0.99 -0.60
N LYS A 95 1.87 -0.21 0.49
CA LYS A 95 0.81 -0.29 1.50
C LYS A 95 -0.42 0.52 1.14
N LYS A 96 -1.58 0.09 1.64
CA LYS A 96 -2.89 0.69 1.32
C LYS A 96 -2.99 2.15 1.74
N ALA A 97 -3.57 2.97 0.87
CA ALA A 97 -3.88 4.36 1.17
C ALA A 97 -5.03 4.94 0.32
N GLY A 98 -5.80 4.10 -0.39
CA GLY A 98 -6.83 4.55 -1.32
C GLY A 98 -6.23 5.05 -2.63
N TRP A 99 -5.28 4.30 -3.19
CA TRP A 99 -4.60 4.68 -4.43
C TRP A 99 -5.52 4.53 -5.65
N ALA A 100 -5.19 5.23 -6.74
CA ALA A 100 -5.80 4.94 -8.03
C ALA A 100 -5.46 3.49 -8.45
N GLY A 101 -6.46 2.74 -8.92
CA GLY A 101 -6.30 1.33 -9.27
C GLY A 101 -6.27 0.36 -8.08
N GLU A 102 -6.36 0.84 -6.84
CA GLU A 102 -6.53 -0.01 -5.65
C GLU A 102 -7.92 -0.67 -5.68
N ILE A 103 -7.94 -2.01 -5.74
CA ILE A 103 -9.19 -2.80 -5.71
C ILE A 103 -9.41 -3.50 -4.37
N ALA A 104 -8.33 -3.75 -3.62
CA ALA A 104 -8.37 -4.31 -2.26
C ALA A 104 -7.00 -4.15 -1.59
N ALA A 105 -6.89 -4.65 -0.35
CA ALA A 105 -5.61 -4.88 0.31
C ALA A 105 -5.64 -6.22 1.05
N ASP A 106 -4.47 -6.84 1.19
CA ASP A 106 -4.33 -8.05 2.00
C ASP A 106 -4.31 -7.75 3.52
N ALA A 107 -4.25 -8.80 4.35
CA ALA A 107 -4.24 -8.66 5.81
C ALA A 107 -3.04 -7.86 6.35
N ASP A 108 -1.92 -7.84 5.61
CA ASP A 108 -0.69 -7.12 5.95
C ASP A 108 -0.69 -5.69 5.36
N GLY A 109 -1.81 -5.28 4.77
CA GLY A 109 -2.04 -3.97 4.18
C GLY A 109 -1.36 -3.75 2.82
N HIS A 110 -0.87 -4.78 2.14
CA HIS A 110 -0.37 -4.63 0.76
C HIS A 110 -1.54 -4.42 -0.19
N VAL A 111 -1.39 -3.43 -1.07
CA VAL A 111 -2.39 -3.10 -2.05
C VAL A 111 -2.46 -4.18 -3.11
N ALA A 112 -3.69 -4.56 -3.48
CA ALA A 112 -4.01 -5.25 -4.71
C ALA A 112 -4.38 -4.20 -5.76
N PHE A 113 -3.60 -4.10 -6.83
CA PHE A 113 -3.89 -3.21 -7.95
C PHE A 113 -4.65 -3.93 -9.06
N ALA A 114 -5.51 -3.22 -9.79
CA ALA A 114 -6.21 -3.78 -10.94
C ALA A 114 -5.22 -4.17 -12.06
N SER A 115 -4.09 -3.46 -12.17
CA SER A 115 -2.99 -3.77 -13.11
C SER A 115 -1.61 -3.49 -12.49
N ALA A 116 -0.56 -4.10 -13.05
CA ALA A 116 0.81 -3.82 -12.60
C ALA A 116 1.24 -2.39 -12.97
N ALA A 117 0.68 -1.83 -14.06
CA ALA A 117 0.92 -0.46 -14.50
C ALA A 117 0.48 0.57 -13.45
N GLU A 118 -0.71 0.39 -12.86
CA GLU A 118 -1.17 1.28 -11.78
C GLU A 118 -0.27 1.20 -10.55
N GLY A 119 0.14 -0.02 -10.16
CA GLY A 119 1.10 -0.21 -9.07
C GLY A 119 2.44 0.48 -9.32
N ALA A 120 2.95 0.41 -10.56
CA ALA A 120 4.19 1.08 -10.97
C ALA A 120 4.06 2.61 -10.94
N VAL A 121 2.94 3.17 -11.38
CA VAL A 121 2.69 4.62 -11.32
C VAL A 121 2.65 5.09 -9.87
N VAL A 122 1.98 4.34 -8.98
CA VAL A 122 1.94 4.67 -7.55
C VAL A 122 3.33 4.58 -6.92
N ALA A 123 4.17 3.64 -7.34
CA ALA A 123 5.57 3.57 -6.89
C ALA A 123 6.36 4.83 -7.27
N ALA A 124 6.28 5.26 -8.54
CA ALA A 124 6.94 6.47 -9.02
C ALA A 124 6.43 7.73 -8.28
N MET A 125 5.11 7.84 -8.09
CA MET A 125 4.48 8.93 -7.33
C MET A 125 4.97 8.98 -5.88
N LEU A 126 5.07 7.83 -5.21
CA LEU A 126 5.56 7.74 -3.84
C LEU A 126 7.02 8.17 -3.72
N LEU A 127 7.88 7.68 -4.62
CA LEU A 127 9.28 8.09 -4.66
C LEU A 127 9.42 9.59 -4.91
N ARG A 128 8.62 10.15 -5.83
CA ARG A 128 8.57 11.60 -6.07
C ARG A 128 8.21 12.37 -4.80
N ARG A 129 7.15 11.94 -4.11
CA ARG A 129 6.71 12.58 -2.87
C ARG A 129 7.78 12.48 -1.78
N TYR A 130 8.42 11.34 -1.64
CA TYR A 130 9.48 11.14 -0.64
C TYR A 130 10.69 12.03 -0.93
N TYR A 131 11.11 12.08 -2.19
CA TYR A 131 12.30 12.80 -2.60
C TYR A 131 12.09 14.32 -2.62
N LEU A 132 10.98 14.81 -3.20
CA LEU A 132 10.75 16.25 -3.38
C LEU A 132 10.01 16.90 -2.21
N VAL A 133 9.01 16.23 -1.63
CA VAL A 133 8.16 16.83 -0.58
C VAL A 133 8.70 16.53 0.82
N TYR A 134 9.18 15.31 1.05
CA TYR A 134 9.78 14.93 2.34
C TYR A 134 11.30 15.10 2.38
N ASN A 135 11.91 15.52 1.27
CA ASN A 135 13.35 15.75 1.14
C ASN A 135 14.20 14.52 1.56
N LEU A 136 13.70 13.32 1.31
CA LEU A 136 14.42 12.07 1.54
C LEU A 136 15.28 11.78 0.30
N ARG A 137 16.53 12.25 0.31
CA ARG A 137 17.41 12.22 -0.86
C ARG A 137 18.17 10.90 -1.03
N SER A 138 18.39 10.17 0.05
CA SER A 138 19.17 8.93 0.04
C SER A 138 18.31 7.67 0.10
N ALA A 139 18.87 6.53 -0.35
CA ALA A 139 18.18 5.25 -0.30
C ALA A 139 17.86 4.83 1.14
N GLN A 140 18.80 5.03 2.07
CA GLN A 140 18.60 4.73 3.48
C GLN A 140 17.39 5.49 4.06
N ALA A 141 17.26 6.79 3.74
CA ALA A 141 16.16 7.62 4.22
C ALA A 141 14.81 7.20 3.60
N ILE A 142 14.79 6.97 2.29
CA ILE A 142 13.59 6.52 1.57
C ILE A 142 13.11 5.17 2.09
N LEU A 143 14.00 4.19 2.22
CA LEU A 143 13.62 2.82 2.56
C LEU A 143 13.29 2.63 4.05
N SER A 144 13.90 3.41 4.93
CA SER A 144 13.48 3.47 6.35
C SER A 144 12.02 3.88 6.49
N ARG A 145 11.49 4.66 5.53
CA ARG A 145 10.07 5.02 5.46
C ARG A 145 9.24 4.01 4.65
N TRP A 146 9.80 3.45 3.58
CA TRP A 146 9.13 2.51 2.69
C TRP A 146 8.78 1.18 3.40
N ALA A 147 9.76 0.61 4.09
CA ALA A 147 9.67 -0.68 4.77
C ALA A 147 10.12 -0.53 6.24
N PRO A 148 9.35 0.20 7.07
CA PRO A 148 9.76 0.56 8.42
C PRO A 148 10.00 -0.66 9.29
N ALA A 149 10.80 -0.46 10.32
CA ALA A 149 11.14 -1.49 11.28
C ALA A 149 9.88 -2.05 11.97
N GLN A 150 9.73 -3.37 11.96
CA GLN A 150 8.58 -4.04 12.59
C GLN A 150 8.82 -4.38 14.07
N CYS A 151 10.08 -4.33 14.53
CA CYS A 151 10.44 -4.45 15.93
C CYS A 151 10.11 -3.16 16.69
N GLY A 152 9.72 -3.28 17.97
CA GLY A 152 9.44 -2.12 18.81
C GLY A 152 8.05 -1.51 18.61
N GLY A 153 7.03 -2.34 18.41
CA GLY A 153 5.62 -1.93 18.50
C GLY A 153 5.37 -1.16 19.80
N GLY A 154 5.49 0.16 19.74
CA GLY A 154 5.46 1.04 20.91
C GLY A 154 6.66 1.99 21.09
N ALA A 155 7.43 2.36 20.08
CA ALA A 155 8.46 3.41 20.21
C ALA A 155 8.23 4.55 19.22
N LEU A 156 7.53 5.58 19.71
CA LEU A 156 7.83 6.99 19.51
C LEU A 156 8.74 7.33 18.32
N SER A 157 8.18 8.04 17.34
CA SER A 157 8.95 9.09 16.65
C SER A 157 9.44 10.07 17.72
N ARG A 158 10.61 9.81 18.29
CA ARG A 158 11.34 10.70 19.20
C ARG A 158 12.44 11.36 18.40
N GLY A 159 12.05 12.06 17.35
CA GLY A 159 12.82 13.17 16.81
C GLY A 159 12.85 14.28 17.86
N ARG A 160 14.04 14.77 18.16
CA ARG A 160 14.31 15.81 19.15
C ARG A 160 13.75 17.14 18.64
N GLY A 161 12.46 17.38 18.87
CA GLY A 161 11.74 18.60 18.54
C GLY A 161 10.35 18.54 19.20
N GLY A 162 10.11 19.38 20.20
CA GLY A 162 8.92 19.30 21.05
C GLY A 162 7.61 19.53 20.28
N GLY A 163 6.57 18.77 20.64
CA GLY A 163 5.19 19.15 20.30
C GLY A 163 4.21 18.01 20.11
N LEU A 164 3.59 17.59 21.23
CA LEU A 164 2.28 16.91 21.35
C LEU A 164 2.18 15.42 20.97
N GLN A 165 2.19 14.61 22.03
CA GLN A 165 1.73 13.22 22.08
C GLN A 165 0.31 13.07 21.48
N LEU A 166 0.21 12.41 20.33
CA LEU A 166 -1.07 11.94 19.77
C LEU A 166 -1.69 10.78 20.57
N GLY A 167 -0.97 10.21 21.55
CA GLY A 167 -1.49 9.19 22.48
C GLY A 167 -2.39 9.72 23.61
N ALA A 168 -2.47 11.05 23.79
CA ALA A 168 -3.36 11.68 24.78
C ALA A 168 -4.70 12.15 24.18
N LEU A 169 -4.98 11.84 22.90
CA LEU A 169 -6.17 12.30 22.19
C LEU A 169 -7.34 11.30 22.12
N ALA A 170 -7.25 10.12 22.75
CA ALA A 170 -8.43 9.27 22.92
C ALA A 170 -8.35 8.37 24.16
N PRO A 171 -8.43 8.97 25.37
CA PRO A 171 -9.38 8.49 26.36
C PRO A 171 -10.64 9.38 26.46
N ARG A 172 -10.69 10.51 25.72
CA ARG A 172 -11.77 11.51 25.80
C ARG A 172 -12.42 11.88 24.45
N GLY A 173 -12.46 10.94 23.52
CA GLY A 173 -13.15 11.11 22.23
C GLY A 173 -12.48 12.11 21.27
N ILE A 174 -12.90 12.05 20.00
CA ILE A 174 -12.31 12.75 18.84
C ILE A 174 -12.39 14.30 18.94
N GLY A 175 -13.06 14.83 19.98
CA GLY A 175 -13.35 16.25 20.18
C GLY A 175 -12.14 17.19 20.27
N ASN A 176 -10.96 16.69 20.62
CA ASN A 176 -9.74 17.51 20.74
C ASN A 176 -8.80 17.44 19.52
N THR A 177 -9.18 16.74 18.45
CA THR A 177 -8.39 16.77 17.22
C THR A 177 -8.42 18.16 16.59
N LEU A 178 -7.33 18.56 15.90
CA LEU A 178 -7.29 19.80 15.10
C LEU A 178 -8.49 19.90 14.15
N ARG A 179 -8.90 18.76 13.58
CA ARG A 179 -10.10 18.66 12.72
C ARG A 179 -11.39 18.93 13.49
N ALA A 180 -11.56 18.39 14.70
CA ALA A 180 -12.75 18.67 15.52
C ALA A 180 -12.82 20.14 15.96
N ARG A 181 -11.67 20.75 16.32
CA ARG A 181 -11.59 22.18 16.64
C ARG A 181 -11.88 23.05 15.42
N TRP A 182 -11.35 22.70 14.26
CA TRP A 182 -11.62 23.41 13.02
C TRP A 182 -13.11 23.32 12.65
N LEU A 183 -13.72 22.13 12.72
CA LEU A 183 -15.16 21.94 12.50
C LEU A 183 -16.02 22.67 13.54
N ALA A 184 -15.61 22.73 14.80
CA ALA A 184 -16.32 23.48 15.84
C ALA A 184 -16.23 25.00 15.61
N ALA A 185 -15.09 25.50 15.15
CA ALA A 185 -14.88 26.91 14.83
C ALA A 185 -15.54 27.34 13.51
N HIS A 186 -15.66 26.41 12.54
CA HIS A 186 -16.20 26.67 11.20
C HIS A 186 -17.54 25.97 10.98
N ARG A 187 -18.29 25.70 12.06
CA ARG A 187 -19.65 25.19 11.96
C ARG A 187 -20.51 26.24 11.23
N PRO A 188 -21.11 25.90 10.08
CA PRO A 188 -22.06 26.79 9.44
C PRO A 188 -23.28 26.91 10.37
N GLY A 189 -23.39 28.05 11.06
CA GLY A 189 -24.54 28.39 11.91
C GLY A 189 -24.29 28.75 13.37
N SER A 190 -23.05 28.78 13.90
CA SER A 190 -22.81 29.17 15.30
C SER A 190 -22.12 30.53 15.44
N ALA A 191 -22.80 31.59 15.00
CA ALA A 191 -22.51 32.94 15.45
C ALA A 191 -23.36 33.25 16.68
N LEU A 192 -22.88 32.89 17.88
CA LEU A 192 -23.32 33.56 19.10
C LEU A 192 -22.20 34.51 19.52
N LYS A 193 -22.28 35.73 19.01
CA LYS A 193 -21.55 36.88 19.54
C LYS A 193 -21.95 37.10 21.01
N LYS A 194 -20.96 37.48 21.80
CA LYS A 194 -20.99 37.80 23.22
C LYS A 194 -22.02 38.91 23.57
N THR A 195 -22.27 39.02 24.88
CA THR A 195 -22.84 40.14 25.66
C THR A 195 -24.35 40.37 25.62
N ALA A 196 -25.00 40.18 26.79
CA ALA A 196 -25.88 41.21 27.36
C ALA A 196 -26.12 40.92 28.85
N LYS A 197 -25.70 41.89 29.65
CA LYS A 197 -26.03 42.09 31.06
C LYS A 197 -27.48 42.62 31.08
N GLY A 198 -28.41 41.86 31.66
CA GLY A 198 -29.78 42.31 31.98
C GLY A 198 -30.80 42.32 30.83
N ALA A 199 -31.75 41.38 30.86
CA ALA A 199 -33.10 41.51 30.29
C ALA A 199 -34.00 40.42 30.92
N GLY A 200 -35.25 40.76 31.24
CA GLY A 200 -36.12 40.07 32.21
C GLY A 200 -36.77 38.74 31.79
N PRO A 201 -37.71 38.22 32.61
CA PRO A 201 -38.27 36.88 32.49
C PRO A 201 -39.42 36.86 31.47
N SER A 202 -39.11 36.96 30.18
CA SER A 202 -40.05 36.60 29.09
C SER A 202 -39.40 36.74 27.73
N ALA A 203 -38.54 35.79 27.36
CA ALA A 203 -38.15 35.59 25.97
C ALA A 203 -38.21 34.10 25.62
N PRO A 204 -38.88 33.70 24.52
CA PRO A 204 -39.03 32.30 24.14
C PRO A 204 -37.70 31.73 23.66
N THR A 205 -37.27 30.63 24.28
CA THR A 205 -36.05 29.90 23.94
C THR A 205 -36.16 29.26 22.55
N PRO A 206 -35.11 29.32 21.71
CA PRO A 206 -35.11 28.63 20.42
C PRO A 206 -35.13 27.11 20.66
N LYS A 207 -36.18 26.45 20.15
CA LYS A 207 -36.35 24.99 20.24
C LYS A 207 -35.32 24.29 19.36
N ILE A 208 -34.29 23.73 19.98
CA ILE A 208 -33.36 22.79 19.34
C ILE A 208 -34.17 21.57 18.89
N ARG A 209 -34.32 21.36 17.58
CA ARG A 209 -34.91 20.12 17.04
C ARG A 209 -33.96 18.96 17.36
N ARG A 210 -34.34 18.13 18.34
CA ARG A 210 -33.66 16.86 18.61
C ARG A 210 -34.07 15.84 17.54
N SER A 211 -33.11 15.02 17.12
CA SER A 211 -33.34 13.88 16.22
C SER A 211 -34.50 13.00 16.74
N ILE A 212 -35.39 12.60 15.84
CA ILE A 212 -36.55 11.71 16.10
C ILE A 212 -36.13 10.22 16.08
N ILE A 213 -34.85 9.93 15.82
CA ILE A 213 -34.34 8.56 15.82
C ILE A 213 -34.29 8.06 17.26
N ALA A 214 -35.12 7.07 17.57
CA ALA A 214 -35.09 6.38 18.86
C ALA A 214 -33.70 5.80 19.12
N ASP A 215 -33.11 6.17 20.25
CA ASP A 215 -31.79 5.71 20.67
C ASP A 215 -31.89 4.22 21.04
N ARG A 216 -31.65 3.34 20.06
CA ARG A 216 -31.58 1.90 20.31
C ARG A 216 -30.28 1.64 21.05
N LYS A 217 -30.37 1.37 22.36
CA LYS A 217 -29.27 0.84 23.16
C LYS A 217 -28.79 -0.47 22.50
N MET A 218 -27.70 -0.39 21.72
CA MET A 218 -27.02 -1.58 21.23
C MET A 218 -26.37 -2.27 22.42
N ARG A 219 -26.70 -3.53 22.63
CA ARG A 219 -26.02 -4.37 23.63
C ARG A 219 -24.64 -4.68 23.06
N MET A 220 -23.61 -4.04 23.62
CA MET A 220 -22.22 -4.31 23.26
C MET A 220 -21.92 -5.77 23.61
N ILE A 221 -21.36 -6.51 22.65
CA ILE A 221 -20.86 -7.88 22.88
C ILE A 221 -19.54 -7.73 23.67
N GLU A 222 -19.34 -8.55 24.70
CA GLU A 222 -18.11 -8.56 25.50
C GLU A 222 -16.90 -8.82 24.59
N ALA A 223 -15.82 -8.08 24.82
CA ALA A 223 -14.63 -8.18 23.98
C ALA A 223 -13.99 -9.57 24.15
N PRO A 224 -13.82 -10.35 23.05
CA PRO A 224 -13.18 -11.66 23.13
C PRO A 224 -11.71 -11.53 23.55
N GLU A 225 -11.20 -12.57 24.21
CA GLU A 225 -9.81 -12.61 24.70
C GLU A 225 -8.83 -12.75 23.52
N ILE A 226 -8.10 -11.68 23.20
CA ILE A 226 -7.10 -11.66 22.11
C ILE A 226 -5.72 -12.14 22.59
N ALA A 227 -5.47 -12.11 23.90
CA ALA A 227 -4.29 -12.67 24.56
C ALA A 227 -4.65 -13.02 26.02
N VAL A 228 -3.99 -14.05 26.59
CA VAL A 228 -4.28 -14.54 27.96
C VAL A 228 -4.26 -13.36 28.95
N GLY A 229 -5.41 -13.05 29.55
CA GLY A 229 -5.60 -12.00 30.55
C GLY A 229 -6.04 -10.62 30.03
N MET A 230 -6.29 -10.44 28.72
CA MET A 230 -6.66 -9.15 28.09
C MET A 230 -8.16 -9.02 27.72
N GLY A 231 -9.00 -10.03 28.01
CA GLY A 231 -10.45 -9.95 27.83
C GLY A 231 -11.17 -9.28 29.01
N GLU A 232 -12.42 -8.85 28.79
CA GLU A 232 -13.29 -8.38 29.86
C GLU A 232 -13.57 -9.53 30.84
N ARG A 233 -13.18 -9.38 32.11
CA ARG A 233 -13.35 -10.41 33.14
C ARG A 233 -14.84 -10.55 33.47
N SER A 234 -15.50 -11.59 32.96
CA SER A 234 -16.85 -11.95 33.40
C SER A 234 -16.81 -12.20 34.93
N GLY A 235 -17.66 -11.50 35.67
CA GLY A 235 -17.69 -11.47 37.14
C GLY A 235 -18.14 -12.77 37.84
N ALA A 236 -17.69 -13.93 37.37
CA ALA A 236 -17.80 -15.17 38.10
C ALA A 236 -16.60 -15.29 39.06
N LEU A 237 -16.89 -15.28 40.36
CA LEU A 237 -15.96 -15.56 41.45
C LEU A 237 -15.19 -16.87 41.20
N GLN A 238 -14.00 -16.79 40.61
CA GLN A 238 -13.04 -17.88 40.62
C GLN A 238 -12.14 -17.72 41.85
N GLN A 239 -12.30 -18.68 42.76
CA GLN A 239 -11.51 -18.84 43.98
C GLN A 239 -10.02 -18.95 43.63
N PRO A 240 -9.11 -18.33 44.41
CA PRO A 240 -7.68 -18.42 44.14
C PRO A 240 -7.15 -19.82 44.48
N PHE A 241 -6.79 -20.59 43.46
CA PHE A 241 -5.97 -21.79 43.62
C PHE A 241 -4.56 -21.37 44.04
N LYS A 242 -4.12 -21.82 45.22
CA LYS A 242 -2.74 -21.64 45.69
C LYS A 242 -1.82 -22.59 44.94
N LEU A 243 -1.05 -22.07 43.98
CA LEU A 243 0.12 -22.76 43.43
C LEU A 243 1.30 -22.52 44.37
N ALA A 244 1.41 -23.38 45.38
CA ALA A 244 2.69 -23.58 46.07
C ALA A 244 3.55 -24.55 45.25
N SER A 245 4.83 -24.21 45.12
CA SER A 245 5.93 -25.06 44.61
C SER A 245 5.92 -25.40 43.12
N LEU A 246 6.42 -24.47 42.30
CA LEU A 246 7.29 -24.80 41.17
C LEU A 246 8.42 -23.76 41.10
N GLU A 247 9.64 -24.18 41.39
CA GLU A 247 10.85 -23.40 41.10
C GLU A 247 10.94 -23.21 39.59
N MET A 248 10.64 -22.01 39.13
CA MET A 248 10.78 -21.63 37.72
C MET A 248 12.27 -21.41 37.42
N PRO A 249 12.88 -22.14 36.46
CA PRO A 249 14.19 -21.76 35.96
C PRO A 249 14.11 -20.34 35.37
N SER A 250 15.13 -19.52 35.65
CA SER A 250 15.23 -18.14 35.19
C SER A 250 14.93 -18.04 33.68
N LEU A 251 13.78 -17.47 33.33
CA LEU A 251 13.38 -17.13 31.96
C LEU A 251 14.06 -15.83 31.46
N SER A 252 15.23 -15.50 31.99
CA SER A 252 15.99 -14.30 31.61
C SER A 252 16.32 -14.20 30.10
N PRO A 253 16.48 -15.28 29.30
CA PRO A 253 16.71 -15.10 27.87
C PRO A 253 15.41 -14.93 27.05
N LEU A 254 14.22 -15.09 27.64
CA LEU A 254 12.94 -14.97 26.91
C LEU A 254 12.33 -13.56 26.98
N LEU A 255 12.98 -12.64 27.70
CA LEU A 255 12.63 -11.21 27.77
C LEU A 255 13.61 -10.34 26.97
N ALA A 256 14.38 -10.92 26.05
CA ALA A 256 15.04 -10.13 25.02
C ALA A 256 13.94 -9.56 24.11
N ALA A 257 13.48 -8.34 24.42
CA ALA A 257 12.76 -7.53 23.44
C ALA A 257 13.59 -7.58 22.14
N PRO A 258 12.99 -7.93 20.99
CA PRO A 258 13.75 -8.07 19.75
C PRO A 258 14.51 -6.77 19.54
N THR A 259 15.84 -6.84 19.63
CA THR A 259 16.68 -5.67 19.45
C THR A 259 16.50 -5.25 18.01
N CYS A 260 16.13 -4.00 17.77
CA CYS A 260 15.92 -3.48 16.42
C CYS A 260 17.21 -3.41 15.57
N VAL A 261 18.30 -4.01 16.05
CA VAL A 261 19.58 -4.13 15.37
C VAL A 261 19.40 -4.90 14.07
N ASP A 262 18.72 -6.05 14.11
CA ASP A 262 18.51 -6.91 12.93
C ASP A 262 17.68 -6.20 11.86
N GLU A 263 16.69 -5.43 12.30
CA GLU A 263 15.79 -4.73 11.40
C GLU A 263 16.44 -3.48 10.77
N THR A 264 17.32 -2.81 11.52
CA THR A 264 18.17 -1.73 10.98
C THR A 264 19.14 -2.29 9.94
N ALA A 265 19.74 -3.45 10.20
CA ALA A 265 20.60 -4.14 9.26
C ALA A 265 19.83 -4.57 7.99
N ARG A 266 18.59 -5.06 8.13
CA ARG A 266 17.71 -5.40 7.01
C ARG A 266 17.44 -4.19 6.13
N ILE A 267 17.08 -3.05 6.71
CA ILE A 267 16.81 -1.82 5.95
C ILE A 267 18.08 -1.33 5.25
N ARG A 268 19.24 -1.39 5.92
CA ARG A 268 20.53 -1.04 5.31
C ARG A 268 20.87 -1.95 4.13
N GLN A 269 20.65 -3.25 4.26
CA GLN A 269 20.88 -4.20 3.16
C GLN A 269 19.94 -3.93 1.99
N TYR A 270 18.67 -3.58 2.25
CA TYR A 270 17.76 -3.13 1.22
C TYR A 270 18.35 -1.89 0.52
N ALA A 271 18.77 -0.87 1.26
CA ALA A 271 19.35 0.34 0.68
C ALA A 271 20.56 0.04 -0.22
N LEU A 272 21.45 -0.85 0.21
CA LEU A 272 22.58 -1.29 -0.60
C LEU A 272 22.14 -1.95 -1.92
N ARG A 273 21.11 -2.80 -1.89
CA ARG A 273 20.56 -3.41 -3.12
C ARG A 273 19.87 -2.39 -4.02
N ALA A 274 19.15 -1.42 -3.44
CA ALA A 274 18.44 -0.40 -4.20
C ALA A 274 19.38 0.52 -5.00
N ILE A 275 20.59 0.78 -4.49
CA ILE A 275 21.58 1.67 -5.13
C ILE A 275 22.52 0.98 -6.11
N GLU A 276 22.41 -0.32 -6.33
CA GLU A 276 23.32 -1.04 -7.23
C GLU A 276 23.34 -0.39 -8.63
N GLY A 277 24.52 0.09 -9.05
CA GLY A 277 24.70 0.79 -10.33
C GLY A 277 24.23 2.25 -10.35
N VAL A 278 23.86 2.84 -9.21
CA VAL A 278 23.31 4.20 -9.09
C VAL A 278 24.27 5.14 -8.37
N VAL A 279 24.65 4.80 -7.12
CA VAL A 279 25.56 5.59 -6.27
C VAL A 279 26.44 4.67 -5.42
N SER A 280 27.52 5.21 -4.86
CA SER A 280 28.51 4.46 -4.06
C SER A 280 28.04 4.12 -2.65
N SER A 281 27.22 4.98 -2.02
CA SER A 281 26.79 4.84 -0.63
C SER A 281 25.26 4.96 -0.52
N PRO A 282 24.61 4.21 0.40
CA PRO A 282 23.16 4.31 0.63
C PRO A 282 22.72 5.65 1.24
N ASP A 283 23.69 6.46 1.70
CA ASP A 283 23.48 7.81 2.24
C ASP A 283 23.70 8.92 1.20
N ASP A 284 24.25 8.59 0.02
CA ASP A 284 24.43 9.56 -1.07
C ASP A 284 23.08 10.01 -1.65
N ASP A 285 23.05 11.21 -2.24
CA ASP A 285 21.88 11.67 -2.97
C ASP A 285 21.68 10.81 -4.22
N LEU A 286 20.50 10.19 -4.32
CA LEU A 286 20.14 9.32 -5.43
C LEU A 286 19.93 10.06 -6.76
N LEU A 287 19.77 11.39 -6.73
CA LEU A 287 19.49 12.21 -7.90
C LEU A 287 18.27 11.70 -8.70
N LEU A 288 17.23 11.25 -7.98
CA LEU A 288 16.01 10.68 -8.57
C LEU A 288 15.22 11.71 -9.39
N PHE A 289 15.33 12.99 -9.03
CA PHE A 289 14.62 14.09 -9.68
C PHE A 289 15.54 15.30 -9.81
N THR A 290 15.36 16.05 -10.90
CA THR A 290 16.05 17.33 -11.11
C THR A 290 15.56 18.40 -10.12
N ALA A 291 16.24 19.54 -10.06
CA ALA A 291 15.78 20.69 -9.27
C ALA A 291 14.39 21.21 -9.74
N ALA A 292 14.05 21.03 -11.01
CA ALA A 292 12.73 21.37 -11.56
C ALA A 292 11.63 20.34 -11.21
N GLY A 293 12.01 19.22 -10.59
CA GLY A 293 11.12 18.14 -10.20
C GLY A 293 10.80 17.13 -11.31
N ASP A 294 11.55 17.18 -12.41
CA ASP A 294 11.45 16.22 -13.51
C ASP A 294 12.19 14.93 -13.14
N PRO A 295 11.72 13.75 -13.60
CA PRO A 295 12.37 12.48 -13.28
C PRO A 295 13.79 12.42 -13.85
N GLY A 296 14.76 12.03 -13.01
CA GLY A 296 16.15 11.82 -13.39
C GLY A 296 16.41 10.41 -13.93
N ALA A 297 17.58 10.20 -14.53
CA ALA A 297 17.98 8.91 -15.12
C ALA A 297 18.07 7.77 -14.08
N ASN A 298 18.31 8.10 -12.81
CA ASN A 298 18.46 7.11 -11.73
C ASN A 298 17.12 6.54 -11.25
N LEU A 299 15.99 7.23 -11.48
CA LEU A 299 14.69 6.82 -10.96
C LEU A 299 14.24 5.45 -11.48
N PRO A 300 14.24 5.18 -12.79
CA PRO A 300 13.88 3.86 -13.31
C PRO A 300 14.77 2.73 -12.76
N LEU A 301 16.07 2.97 -12.62
CA LEU A 301 17.03 1.98 -12.13
C LEU A 301 16.79 1.65 -10.65
N VAL A 302 16.60 2.67 -9.81
CA VAL A 302 16.24 2.47 -8.39
C VAL A 302 14.91 1.74 -8.26
N MET A 303 13.90 2.08 -9.07
CA MET A 303 12.62 1.36 -9.08
C MET A 303 12.81 -0.11 -9.45
N GLN A 304 13.63 -0.43 -10.46
CA GLN A 304 13.90 -1.82 -10.83
C GLN A 304 14.60 -2.58 -9.70
N ASN A 305 15.61 -1.98 -9.07
CA ASN A 305 16.34 -2.58 -7.96
C ASN A 305 15.44 -2.81 -6.74
N MET A 306 14.56 -1.86 -6.41
CA MET A 306 13.56 -2.04 -5.36
C MET A 306 12.62 -3.22 -5.65
N ALA A 307 12.14 -3.35 -6.89
CA ALA A 307 11.31 -4.51 -7.27
C ALA A 307 12.08 -5.82 -7.09
N LYS A 308 13.36 -5.90 -7.50
CA LYS A 308 14.21 -7.10 -7.28
C LYS A 308 14.34 -7.48 -5.81
N VAL A 309 14.37 -6.52 -4.89
CA VAL A 309 14.39 -6.81 -3.44
C VAL A 309 13.07 -7.42 -2.98
N GLU A 310 11.94 -6.89 -3.44
CA GLU A 310 10.60 -7.26 -2.96
C GLU A 310 10.07 -8.56 -3.56
N ILE A 311 10.35 -8.81 -4.85
CA ILE A 311 9.83 -9.96 -5.59
C ILE A 311 10.94 -10.90 -6.09
N GLY A 312 12.17 -10.68 -5.61
CA GLY A 312 13.31 -11.58 -5.80
C GLY A 312 13.82 -11.58 -7.25
N PRO A 313 14.12 -12.76 -7.84
CA PRO A 313 14.65 -12.84 -9.20
C PRO A 313 13.65 -12.38 -10.28
N LEU A 314 12.38 -12.24 -9.92
CA LEU A 314 11.34 -11.75 -10.79
C LEU A 314 11.41 -10.22 -10.82
N ALA A 315 12.34 -9.63 -11.57
CA ALA A 315 12.44 -8.17 -11.65
C ALA A 315 11.23 -7.58 -12.38
N ALA A 316 10.89 -6.31 -12.14
CA ALA A 316 9.95 -5.59 -13.00
C ALA A 316 10.65 -5.17 -14.31
N ARG A 317 10.01 -5.38 -15.45
CA ARG A 317 10.56 -4.96 -16.74
C ARG A 317 10.73 -3.44 -16.81
N PHE A 318 11.77 -3.02 -17.51
CA PHE A 318 12.14 -1.61 -17.61
C PHE A 318 11.13 -0.77 -18.40
N ASP A 319 10.42 -1.37 -19.35
CA ASP A 319 9.35 -0.71 -20.13
C ASP A 319 8.13 -0.34 -19.26
N LEU A 320 7.69 -1.25 -18.38
CA LEU A 320 6.66 -0.97 -17.36
C LEU A 320 7.07 0.23 -16.50
N ILE A 321 8.31 0.22 -16.02
CA ILE A 321 8.84 1.28 -15.15
C ILE A 321 8.91 2.61 -15.89
N SER A 322 9.44 2.61 -17.11
CA SER A 322 9.59 3.83 -17.92
C SER A 322 8.24 4.45 -18.23
N ALA A 323 7.25 3.64 -18.64
CA ALA A 323 5.90 4.10 -18.90
C ALA A 323 5.21 4.67 -17.64
N ALA A 324 5.47 4.08 -16.48
CA ALA A 324 4.95 4.56 -15.20
C ALA A 324 5.54 5.92 -14.79
N VAL A 325 6.87 6.07 -14.90
CA VAL A 325 7.56 7.34 -14.63
C VAL A 325 7.05 8.45 -15.55
N GLU A 326 6.89 8.17 -16.84
CA GLU A 326 6.37 9.14 -17.81
C GLU A 326 4.90 9.51 -17.50
N THR A 327 4.08 8.53 -17.12
CA THR A 327 2.68 8.77 -16.76
C THR A 327 2.55 9.65 -15.52
N GLU A 328 3.36 9.42 -14.49
CA GLU A 328 3.39 10.28 -13.31
C GLU A 328 3.91 11.69 -13.64
N ALA A 329 4.95 11.81 -14.48
CA ALA A 329 5.43 13.12 -14.93
C ALA A 329 4.33 13.93 -15.64
N ARG A 330 3.55 13.29 -16.52
CA ARG A 330 2.39 13.91 -17.17
C ARG A 330 1.30 14.30 -16.18
N ARG A 331 1.01 13.44 -15.19
CA ARG A 331 0.02 13.71 -14.13
C ARG A 331 0.40 14.94 -13.31
N GLU A 332 1.67 15.05 -12.94
CA GLU A 332 2.19 16.21 -12.20
C GLU A 332 2.22 17.48 -13.04
N ALA A 333 2.58 17.40 -14.33
CA ALA A 333 2.51 18.53 -15.24
C ALA A 333 1.07 19.07 -15.36
N ARG A 334 0.08 18.17 -15.50
CA ARG A 334 -1.35 18.55 -15.50
C ARG A 334 -1.75 19.22 -14.18
N THR A 335 -1.33 18.66 -13.05
CA THR A 335 -1.66 19.20 -11.72
C THR A 335 -1.07 20.60 -11.50
N ARG A 336 0.16 20.86 -11.97
CA ARG A 336 0.79 22.19 -11.95
C ARG A 336 0.14 23.19 -12.91
N GLY A 337 -0.36 22.71 -14.05
CA GLY A 337 -0.99 23.53 -15.09
C GLY A 337 -2.45 23.91 -14.83
N VAL A 338 -3.10 23.33 -13.81
CA VAL A 338 -4.46 23.75 -13.41
C VAL A 338 -4.34 25.00 -12.52
N PRO A 339 -4.75 26.19 -12.99
CA PRO A 339 -4.80 27.38 -12.14
C PRO A 339 -5.79 27.12 -11.00
N SER A 340 -5.37 27.43 -9.77
CA SER A 340 -6.19 27.30 -8.56
C SER A 340 -7.49 28.09 -8.72
N ALA A 341 -8.58 27.40 -9.06
CA ALA A 341 -9.91 27.99 -9.09
C ALA A 341 -10.36 28.31 -7.65
N GLY A 342 -10.42 29.60 -7.31
CA GLY A 342 -11.24 30.12 -6.22
C GLY A 342 -10.50 30.81 -5.08
N ALA A 343 -10.09 32.06 -5.30
CA ALA A 343 -10.29 33.09 -4.28
C ALA A 343 -11.44 33.97 -4.78
N PRO A 344 -12.55 34.14 -4.04
CA PRO A 344 -13.58 35.08 -4.44
C PRO A 344 -13.00 36.49 -4.38
N ALA A 345 -13.10 37.21 -5.49
CA ALA A 345 -12.82 38.64 -5.52
C ALA A 345 -13.86 39.32 -4.61
N GLU A 346 -13.38 39.88 -3.50
CA GLU A 346 -14.16 40.76 -2.64
C GLU A 346 -14.33 42.09 -3.40
N GLU A 347 -15.48 42.24 -4.05
CA GLU A 347 -15.87 43.44 -4.79
C GLU A 347 -16.18 44.56 -3.79
N ARG A 348 -15.45 45.67 -3.93
CA ARG A 348 -15.64 46.93 -3.20
C ARG A 348 -16.66 47.80 -3.91
#